data_AF-A0A2H0VDZ1-F1
#
_entry.id   AF-A0A2H0VDZ1-F1
#
_cell.length_a   1.000
_cell.length_b   1.000
_cell.length_c   1.000
_cell.angle_alpha   90.00
_cell.angle_beta   90.00
_cell.angle_gamma   90.00
#
_symmetry.space_group_name_H-M   'P 1'
#
loop_
_entity.id
_entity.type
_entity.pdbx_description
1 polymer ?
#
loop_
_entity_poly.entity_id
_entity_poly.type
_entity_poly.pdbx_seq_one_letter_code
_entity_poly.pdbx_strand_id
1 'polypeptide(L)'
;MVFKWFLIPFMVLHGAMHLIGWVVNLDRARVGSLTGKLSFGFSKKWRKPLAQFWLLALILFIAGSMALLLNYYWWWWEILAAVIISQSLIVVWWQDAKTGTILNLLIFIALMLV
;
A
#
# COMPACT_ATOMS: atom_id res chain seq x y z
N MET A 1 12.99 1.10 20.74
CA MET A 1 13.61 1.13 19.40
C MET A 1 13.39 2.50 18.78
N VAL A 2 14.43 3.34 18.69
CA VAL A 2 14.34 4.70 18.09
C VAL A 2 13.79 4.66 16.66
N PHE A 3 14.00 3.55 15.95
CA PHE A 3 13.60 3.30 14.59
C PHE A 3 12.08 3.39 14.31
N LYS A 4 11.22 3.03 15.28
CA LYS A 4 9.75 3.05 15.07
C LYS A 4 9.21 4.45 14.78
N TRP A 5 9.87 5.48 15.32
CA TRP A 5 9.49 6.89 15.11
C TRP A 5 9.77 7.38 13.69
N PHE A 6 10.69 6.73 12.97
CA PHE A 6 10.90 6.98 11.55
C PHE A 6 9.98 6.09 10.71
N LEU A 7 9.89 4.80 11.01
CA LEU A 7 9.13 3.85 10.20
C LEU A 7 7.62 4.16 10.17
N ILE A 8 7.02 4.57 11.30
CA ILE A 8 5.58 4.83 11.39
C ILE A 8 5.13 5.96 10.44
N PRO A 9 5.72 7.17 10.45
CA PRO A 9 5.37 8.21 9.48
C PRO A 9 5.49 7.76 8.02
N PHE A 10 6.54 7.01 7.67
CA PHE A 10 6.70 6.46 6.32
C PHE A 10 5.55 5.52 5.94
N MET A 11 5.19 4.59 6.82
CA MET A 11 4.08 3.66 6.58
C MET A 11 2.72 4.35 6.52
N VAL A 12 2.46 5.33 7.37
CA VAL A 12 1.20 6.10 7.36
C VAL A 12 1.08 6.93 6.09
N LEU A 13 2.13 7.65 5.69
CA LEU A 13 2.12 8.46 4.47
C LEU A 13 1.97 7.58 3.21
N HIS A 14 2.73 6.49 3.13
CA HIS A 14 2.61 5.53 2.02
C HIS A 14 1.23 4.88 1.98
N GLY A 15 0.74 4.41 3.13
CA GLY A 15 -0.62 3.88 3.29
C GLY A 15 -1.67 4.87 2.80
N ALA A 16 -1.57 6.15 3.19
CA ALA A 16 -2.49 7.19 2.76
C ALA A 16 -2.52 7.39 1.24
N MET A 17 -1.39 7.21 0.54
CA MET A 17 -1.36 7.28 -0.93
C MET A 17 -2.23 6.21 -1.60
N HIS A 18 -2.50 5.08 -0.93
CA HIS A 18 -3.41 4.06 -1.48
C HIS A 18 -4.86 4.58 -1.63
N LEU A 19 -5.27 5.65 -0.93
CA LEU A 19 -6.57 6.30 -1.16
C LEU A 19 -6.71 6.81 -2.59
N ILE A 20 -5.62 7.29 -3.20
CA ILE A 20 -5.63 7.75 -4.59
C ILE A 20 -5.96 6.56 -5.52
N GLY A 21 -5.34 5.41 -5.28
CA GLY A 21 -5.59 4.20 -6.07
C GLY A 21 -6.99 3.66 -5.92
N TRP A 22 -7.55 3.74 -4.71
CA TRP A 22 -8.94 3.38 -4.44
C TRP A 22 -9.91 4.30 -5.22
N VAL A 23 -9.78 5.63 -5.08
CA VAL A 23 -10.70 6.59 -5.73
C VAL A 23 -10.60 6.54 -7.26
N VAL A 24 -9.39 6.49 -7.82
CA VAL A 24 -9.17 6.47 -9.27
C VAL A 24 -9.79 5.22 -9.92
N ASN A 25 -9.72 4.07 -9.25
CA ASN A 25 -10.22 2.80 -9.78
C ASN A 25 -11.72 2.55 -9.55
N LEU A 26 -12.40 3.41 -8.79
CA LEU A 26 -13.86 3.35 -8.61
C LEU A 26 -14.65 4.16 -9.65
N ASP A 27 -14.00 4.73 -10.66
CA ASP A 27 -14.58 5.72 -11.59
C ASP A 27 -15.06 7.00 -10.88
N ARG A 28 -14.56 7.28 -9.66
CA ARG A 28 -15.02 8.41 -8.84
C ARG A 28 -14.21 9.70 -9.05
N ALA A 29 -12.95 9.60 -9.49
CA ALA A 29 -12.16 10.77 -9.88
C ALA A 29 -11.00 10.38 -10.80
N ARG A 30 -10.47 11.35 -11.54
CA ARG A 30 -9.16 11.26 -12.20
C ARG A 30 -8.21 12.19 -11.47
N VAL A 31 -7.06 11.68 -11.02
CA VAL A 31 -6.04 12.47 -10.29
C VAL A 31 -4.82 12.61 -11.20
N GLY A 32 -4.63 13.80 -11.79
CA GLY A 32 -3.51 14.09 -12.67
C GLY A 32 -3.44 13.16 -13.90
N SER A 33 -2.23 12.66 -14.20
CA SER A 33 -1.95 11.71 -15.30
C SER A 33 -2.18 10.25 -14.93
N LEU A 34 -2.57 9.95 -13.68
CA LEU A 34 -2.76 8.58 -13.21
C LEU A 34 -4.08 8.03 -13.73
N THR A 35 -3.99 7.22 -14.80
CA THR A 35 -5.17 6.65 -15.47
C THR A 35 -5.67 5.35 -14.82
N GLY A 36 -4.87 4.69 -13.98
CA GLY A 36 -5.27 3.42 -13.35
C GLY A 36 -5.58 2.33 -14.37
N LYS A 37 -4.77 2.25 -15.43
CA LYS A 37 -4.91 1.20 -16.45
C LYS A 37 -4.64 -0.14 -15.79
N LEU A 38 -5.68 -0.97 -15.73
CA LEU A 38 -5.55 -2.35 -15.33
C LEU A 38 -4.65 -3.05 -16.34
N SER A 39 -3.49 -3.49 -15.88
CA SER A 39 -2.55 -4.31 -16.62
C SER A 39 -2.97 -5.77 -16.48
N PHE A 40 -2.58 -6.61 -17.44
CA PHE A 40 -3.09 -7.98 -17.64
C PHE A 40 -4.55 -8.02 -18.13
N GLY A 41 -4.92 -9.12 -18.81
CA GLY A 41 -6.21 -9.31 -19.52
C GLY A 41 -7.48 -9.35 -18.66
N PHE A 42 -7.46 -8.70 -17.50
CA PHE A 42 -8.63 -8.50 -16.66
C PHE A 42 -9.64 -7.59 -17.38
N SER A 43 -10.88 -8.05 -17.46
CA SER A 43 -11.96 -7.22 -17.99
C SER A 43 -12.37 -6.11 -17.02
N LYS A 44 -12.99 -5.04 -17.56
CA LYS A 44 -13.43 -3.86 -16.80
C LYS A 44 -14.28 -4.18 -15.57
N LYS A 45 -14.99 -5.32 -15.56
CA LYS A 45 -15.80 -5.80 -14.42
C LYS A 45 -14.98 -6.01 -13.14
N TRP A 46 -13.71 -6.38 -13.28
CA TRP A 46 -12.82 -6.67 -12.15
C TRP A 46 -12.24 -5.42 -11.49
N ARG A 47 -12.34 -4.26 -12.15
CA ARG A 47 -11.70 -3.03 -11.67
C ARG A 47 -12.19 -2.61 -10.28
N LYS A 48 -13.50 -2.59 -10.03
CA LYS A 48 -14.08 -2.16 -8.73
C LYS A 48 -13.85 -3.18 -7.60
N PRO A 49 -14.04 -4.51 -7.80
CA PRO A 49 -13.68 -5.50 -6.79
C PRO A 49 -12.21 -5.44 -6.40
N LEU A 50 -11.32 -5.38 -7.40
CA LEU A 50 -9.89 -5.26 -7.13
C LEU A 50 -9.55 -3.95 -6.41
N ALA A 51 -10.36 -2.89 -6.58
CA ALA A 51 -10.01 -1.57 -6.06
C ALA A 51 -10.02 -1.57 -4.53
N GLN A 52 -10.79 -2.47 -3.92
CA GLN A 52 -10.86 -2.61 -2.46
C GLN A 52 -9.54 -3.05 -1.85
N PHE A 53 -8.65 -3.70 -2.60
CA PHE A 53 -7.32 -4.05 -2.11
C PHE A 53 -6.45 -2.81 -1.84
N TRP A 54 -6.69 -1.68 -2.50
CA TRP A 54 -6.04 -0.41 -2.12
C TRP A 54 -6.44 0.01 -0.71
N LEU A 55 -7.72 -0.10 -0.37
CA LEU A 55 -8.22 0.21 0.96
C LEU A 55 -7.71 -0.79 2.00
N LEU A 56 -7.65 -2.08 1.64
CA LEU A 56 -7.07 -3.12 2.50
C LEU A 56 -5.59 -2.83 2.81
N ALA A 57 -4.79 -2.45 1.81
CA ALA A 57 -3.39 -2.07 2.03
C ALA A 57 -3.27 -0.87 2.99
N LEU A 58 -4.10 0.17 2.81
CA LEU A 58 -4.16 1.30 3.76
C LEU A 58 -4.47 0.82 5.18
N ILE A 59 -5.52 0.03 5.36
CA ILE A 59 -5.95 -0.46 6.68
C ILE A 59 -4.83 -1.24 7.34
N LEU A 60 -4.14 -2.12 6.60
CA LEU A 60 -3.03 -2.90 7.12
C LEU A 60 -1.82 -2.04 7.48
N PHE A 61 -1.47 -1.02 6.69
CA PHE A 61 -0.40 -0.09 7.05
C PHE A 61 -0.73 0.70 8.32
N ILE A 62 -1.97 1.16 8.49
CA ILE A 62 -2.40 1.88 9.70
C ILE A 62 -2.44 0.93 10.91
N ALA A 63 -3.02 -0.26 10.77
CA ALA A 63 -3.10 -1.25 11.83
C ALA A 63 -1.70 -1.70 12.27
N GLY A 64 -0.80 -2.01 11.33
CA GLY A 64 0.59 -2.37 11.61
C GLY A 64 1.38 -1.23 12.26
N SER A 65 1.17 0.01 11.82
CA SER A 65 1.76 1.21 12.45
C SER A 65 1.30 1.38 13.90
N MET A 66 0.00 1.20 14.17
CA MET A 66 -0.57 1.25 15.52
C MET A 66 -0.03 0.11 16.38
N ALA A 67 0.05 -1.11 15.83
CA ALA A 67 0.58 -2.27 16.53
C ALA A 67 2.05 -2.08 16.91
N LEU A 68 2.87 -1.54 16.00
CA LEU A 68 4.26 -1.19 16.27
C LEU A 68 4.38 -0.07 17.32
N LEU A 69 3.51 0.94 17.26
CA LEU A 69 3.49 2.03 18.24
C LEU A 69 3.23 1.50 19.66
N LEU A 70 2.25 0.60 19.78
CA LEU A 70 1.82 -0.06 21.02
C LEU A 70 2.73 -1.24 21.43
N ASN A 71 3.71 -1.60 20.59
CA ASN A 71 4.64 -2.73 20.78
C ASN A 71 3.95 -4.10 20.89
N TYR A 72 2.86 -4.33 20.16
CA TYR A 72 2.27 -5.66 20.05
C TYR A 72 3.17 -6.59 19.26
N TYR A 73 3.44 -7.81 19.74
CA TYR A 73 4.38 -8.76 19.14
C TYR A 73 4.07 -9.16 17.69
N TRP A 74 2.81 -9.03 17.27
CA TRP A 74 2.33 -9.44 15.95
C TRP A 74 2.44 -8.35 14.88
N TRP A 75 2.86 -7.13 15.23
CA TRP A 75 2.89 -5.92 14.38
C TRP A 75 3.47 -6.12 12.97
N TRP A 76 4.41 -7.05 12.82
CA TRP A 76 5.11 -7.31 11.58
C TRP A 76 4.26 -8.06 10.55
N TRP A 77 3.27 -8.85 10.98
CA TRP A 77 2.39 -9.61 10.09
C TRP A 77 1.53 -8.67 9.23
N GLU A 78 0.97 -7.63 9.84
CA GLU A 78 0.12 -6.64 9.14
C GLU A 78 0.95 -5.85 8.12
N ILE A 79 2.16 -5.43 8.51
CA ILE A 79 3.06 -4.68 7.62
C ILE A 79 3.50 -5.55 6.45
N LEU A 80 3.87 -6.81 6.70
CA LEU A 80 4.26 -7.73 5.63
C LEU A 80 3.10 -7.94 4.64
N ALA A 81 1.89 -8.17 5.15
CA ALA A 81 0.70 -8.29 4.32
C ALA A 81 0.41 -7.01 3.53
N ALA A 82 0.55 -5.83 4.16
CA ALA A 82 0.38 -4.53 3.52
C ALA A 82 1.36 -4.35 2.35
N VAL A 83 2.64 -4.67 2.55
CA VAL A 83 3.68 -4.57 1.52
C VAL A 83 3.40 -5.53 0.35
N ILE A 84 3.02 -6.78 0.62
CA ILE A 84 2.72 -7.76 -0.43
C ILE A 84 1.52 -7.30 -1.27
N ILE A 85 0.44 -6.85 -0.62
CA ILE A 85 -0.75 -6.34 -1.32
C ILE A 85 -0.40 -5.07 -2.10
N SER A 86 0.31 -4.13 -1.47
CA SER A 86 0.74 -2.88 -2.10
C SER A 86 1.56 -3.14 -3.36
N GLN A 87 2.56 -4.03 -3.28
CA GLN A 87 3.41 -4.33 -4.43
C GLN A 87 2.63 -5.04 -5.54
N SER A 88 1.71 -5.94 -5.18
CA SER A 88 0.84 -6.62 -6.14
C SER A 88 -0.03 -5.60 -6.90
N LEU A 89 -0.58 -4.60 -6.20
CA LEU A 89 -1.38 -3.54 -6.80
C LEU A 89 -0.57 -2.68 -7.77
N ILE A 90 0.68 -2.36 -7.44
CA ILE A 90 1.59 -1.63 -8.33
C ILE A 90 1.83 -2.43 -9.62
N VAL A 91 2.13 -3.73 -9.51
CA VAL A 91 2.35 -4.60 -10.68
C VAL A 91 1.09 -4.73 -11.56
N VAL A 92 -0.10 -4.77 -10.94
CA VAL A 92 -1.38 -4.93 -11.63
C VAL A 92 -1.89 -3.62 -12.25
N TRP A 93 -1.67 -2.46 -11.63
CA TRP A 93 -2.28 -1.21 -12.07
C TRP A 93 -1.32 -0.12 -12.49
N TRP A 94 -0.19 -0.01 -11.82
CA TRP A 94 0.66 1.17 -11.89
C TRP A 94 2.12 0.75 -11.95
N GLN A 95 2.50 -0.02 -12.98
CA GLN A 95 3.89 -0.47 -13.17
C GLN A 95 4.88 0.70 -13.23
N ASP A 96 4.39 1.88 -13.65
CA ASP A 96 5.17 3.12 -13.70
C ASP A 96 5.36 3.79 -12.32
N ALA A 97 4.67 3.35 -11.26
CA ALA A 97 4.78 3.90 -9.90
C ALA A 97 6.05 3.40 -9.18
N LYS A 98 7.22 3.69 -9.77
CA LYS A 98 8.55 3.29 -9.26
C LYS A 98 8.78 3.74 -7.82
N THR A 99 8.35 4.96 -7.48
CA THR A 99 8.43 5.48 -6.10
C THR A 99 7.67 4.61 -5.10
N GLY A 100 6.49 4.09 -5.48
CA GLY A 100 5.73 3.17 -4.63
C GLY A 100 6.47 1.86 -4.37
N THR A 101 7.14 1.31 -5.41
CA THR A 101 7.99 0.11 -5.25
C THR A 101 9.18 0.38 -4.34
N ILE A 102 9.83 1.54 -4.48
CA ILE A 102 10.96 1.93 -3.61
C ILE A 102 10.49 2.01 -2.15
N LEU A 103 9.32 2.62 -1.89
CA LEU A 103 8.77 2.70 -0.54
C LEU A 103 8.44 1.32 0.03
N ASN A 104 7.84 0.42 -0.76
CA ASN A 104 7.60 -0.96 -0.34
C ASN A 104 8.90 -1.69 0.01
N LEU A 105 9.95 -1.51 -0.80
CA LEU A 105 11.25 -2.13 -0.54
C LEU A 105 11.90 -1.59 0.73
N LEU A 106 11.86 -0.27 0.95
CA LEU A 106 12.39 0.35 2.17
C LEU A 106 11.65 -0.14 3.42
N ILE A 107 10.33 -0.24 3.38
CA ILE A 107 9.52 -0.78 4.48
C ILE A 107 9.84 -2.26 4.72
N PHE A 108 10.02 -3.05 3.66
CA PHE A 108 10.37 -4.46 3.76
C PHE A 108 11.76 -4.67 4.38
N ILE A 109 12.77 -3.90 3.94
CA ILE A 109 14.11 -3.94 4.53
C ILE A 109 14.05 -3.54 6.00
N ALA A 110 13.31 -2.46 6.32
CA ALA A 110 13.08 -2.02 7.68
C ALA A 110 12.45 -3.11 8.56
N LEU A 111 11.49 -3.88 8.02
CA LEU A 111 10.87 -5.01 8.70
C LEU A 111 11.87 -6.13 9.03
N MET A 112 12.83 -6.39 8.14
CA MET A 112 13.82 -7.47 8.32
C MET A 112 14.96 -7.12 9.28
N LEU A 113 15.12 -5.84 9.63
CA LEU A 113 16.19 -5.35 10.49
C LEU A 113 15.76 -5.15 11.95
N VAL A 114 14.48 -5.38 12.29
CA VAL A 114 13.85 -5.09 13.59
C VAL A 114 13.32 -6.37 14.21
#